data_AF-A0A074XR21-F1
#
_entry.id   AF-A0A074XR21-F1
#
_cell.length_a   1.000
_cell.length_b   1.000
_cell.length_c   1.000
_cell.angle_alpha   90.00
_cell.angle_beta   90.00
_cell.angle_gamma   90.00
#
_symmetry.space_group_name_H-M   'P 1'
#
loop_
_entity.id
_entity.type
_entity.pdbx_description
1 polymer ?
#
loop_
_entity_poly.entity_id
_entity_poly.type
_entity_poly.pdbx_seq_one_letter_code
_entity_poly.pdbx_strand_id
1 'polypeptide(L)'
;MVEVIWPLSVAPCKPQAGGVLSLRRYIEETLRRSRTSYSTLQVALYYLVLIMPCVPKSDFTMQQSVDSPSVRSLQCGRRMFLAALILASKYLQDRNYSAKAWSKMSGLKAAEINLNERAFLEAVSWKLHIPDHLFKRWTDVVLRYTPGQTPPS
;
A
#
# COMPACT_ATOMS: atom_id res chain seq x y z
N MET A 1 -8.86 -1.28 5.77
CA MET A 1 -8.64 -0.16 4.82
C MET A 1 -8.26 -0.66 3.42
N VAL A 2 -7.17 -1.41 3.23
CA VAL A 2 -6.79 -1.96 1.90
C VAL A 2 -7.92 -2.80 1.28
N GLU A 3 -8.62 -3.58 2.09
CA GLU A 3 -9.76 -4.42 1.68
C GLU A 3 -10.97 -3.61 1.20
N VAL A 4 -11.15 -2.39 1.72
CA VAL A 4 -12.24 -1.48 1.32
C VAL A 4 -11.96 -0.87 -0.06
N ILE A 5 -10.68 -0.59 -0.35
CA ILE A 5 -10.25 -0.01 -1.63
C ILE A 5 -10.18 -1.10 -2.72
N TRP A 6 -9.76 -2.32 -2.37
CA TRP A 6 -9.73 -3.47 -3.28
C TRP A 6 -10.49 -4.68 -2.71
N PRO A 7 -11.83 -4.73 -2.89
CA PRO A 7 -12.66 -5.85 -2.43
C PRO A 7 -12.24 -7.21 -3.02
N LEU A 8 -11.65 -7.21 -4.23
CA LEU A 8 -11.17 -8.44 -4.86
C LEU A 8 -9.88 -8.99 -4.24
N SER A 9 -9.19 -8.24 -3.38
CA SER A 9 -7.97 -8.69 -2.70
C SER A 9 -8.23 -9.74 -1.61
N VAL A 10 -9.49 -9.97 -1.22
CA VAL A 10 -9.91 -11.00 -0.26
C VAL A 10 -10.38 -12.30 -0.91
N ALA A 11 -10.52 -12.36 -2.24
CA ALA A 11 -10.91 -13.59 -2.91
C ALA A 11 -9.86 -14.69 -2.59
N PRO A 12 -10.25 -15.82 -1.96
CA PRO A 12 -9.34 -16.93 -1.76
C PRO A 12 -9.02 -17.47 -3.16
N CYS A 13 -7.87 -17.09 -3.71
CA CYS A 13 -7.32 -17.80 -4.86
C CYS A 13 -7.25 -19.27 -4.46
N LYS A 14 -7.94 -20.13 -5.21
CA LYS A 14 -7.90 -21.59 -5.03
C LYS A 14 -6.43 -22.02 -4.83
N PRO A 15 -6.14 -22.92 -3.87
CA PRO A 15 -4.77 -23.28 -3.53
C PRO A 15 -4.13 -24.03 -4.70
N GLN A 16 -3.48 -23.30 -5.61
CA GLN A 16 -2.42 -23.88 -6.43
C GLN A 16 -1.19 -23.97 -5.55
N ALA A 17 -0.92 -25.17 -5.00
CA ALA A 17 0.31 -25.77 -4.46
C ALA A 17 1.45 -24.90 -3.85
N GLY A 18 1.20 -23.65 -3.46
CA GLY A 18 2.19 -22.68 -2.97
C GLY A 18 1.48 -21.46 -2.38
N GLY A 19 0.60 -21.71 -1.39
CA GLY A 19 -0.43 -20.81 -0.91
C GLY A 19 0.02 -19.36 -0.71
N VAL A 20 -0.54 -18.46 -1.52
CA VAL A 20 -0.38 -17.01 -1.37
C VAL A 20 -0.97 -16.58 -0.02
N LEU A 21 -0.16 -16.00 0.87
CA LEU A 21 -0.57 -15.55 2.21
C LEU A 21 -1.85 -14.69 2.15
N SER A 22 -2.70 -14.72 3.18
CA SER A 22 -3.82 -13.77 3.27
C SER A 22 -3.32 -12.32 3.30
N LEU A 23 -4.12 -11.36 2.81
CA LEU A 23 -3.73 -9.95 2.80
C LEU A 23 -3.32 -9.45 4.19
N ARG A 24 -4.06 -9.87 5.22
CA ARG A 24 -3.74 -9.57 6.62
C ARG A 24 -2.36 -10.10 7.04
N ARG A 25 -2.07 -11.38 6.83
CA ARG A 25 -0.74 -11.95 7.13
C ARG A 25 0.36 -11.28 6.31
N TYR A 26 0.09 -10.97 5.04
CA TYR A 26 1.05 -10.29 4.17
C TYR A 26 1.42 -8.91 4.74
N ILE A 27 0.42 -8.13 5.17
CA ILE A 27 0.63 -6.82 5.79
C ILE A 27 1.41 -6.97 7.11
N GLU A 28 0.96 -7.85 8.01
CA GLU A 28 1.61 -8.09 9.30
C GLU A 28 3.09 -8.53 9.11
N GLU A 29 3.35 -9.47 8.21
CA GLU A 29 4.69 -9.94 7.90
C GLU A 29 5.56 -8.87 7.25
N THR A 30 5.00 -8.08 6.33
CA THR A 30 5.73 -6.99 5.67
C THR A 30 6.15 -5.95 6.70
N LEU A 31 5.22 -5.48 7.54
CA LEU A 31 5.50 -4.50 8.59
C LEU A 31 6.52 -5.02 9.61
N ARG A 32 6.40 -6.29 10.01
CA ARG A 32 7.34 -6.94 10.93
C ARG A 32 8.76 -6.98 10.37
N ARG A 33 8.92 -7.34 9.09
CA ARG A 33 10.23 -7.49 8.44
C ARG A 33 10.87 -6.15 8.08
N SER A 34 10.07 -5.14 7.72
CA SER A 34 10.57 -3.80 7.40
C SER A 34 10.81 -2.92 8.63
N ARG A 35 10.47 -3.40 9.84
CA ARG A 35 10.54 -2.63 11.10
C ARG A 35 9.83 -1.27 10.98
N THR A 36 8.67 -1.28 10.32
CA THR A 36 7.91 -0.06 10.06
C THR A 36 7.42 0.57 11.36
N SER A 37 7.70 1.86 11.55
CA SER A 37 7.16 2.63 12.67
C SER A 37 5.70 2.98 12.47
N TYR A 38 4.99 3.29 13.56
CA TYR A 38 3.60 3.71 13.51
C TYR A 38 3.40 4.95 12.63
N SER A 39 4.26 5.96 12.74
CA SER A 39 4.21 7.18 11.91
C SER A 39 4.37 6.87 10.41
N THR A 40 5.27 5.95 10.05
CA THR A 40 5.43 5.52 8.66
C THR A 40 4.20 4.77 8.16
N LEU A 41 3.60 3.92 8.99
CA LEU A 41 2.34 3.26 8.66
C LEU A 41 1.20 4.28 8.49
N GLN A 42 1.10 5.31 9.33
CA GLN A 42 0.09 6.35 9.20
C GLN A 42 0.21 7.09 7.87
N VAL A 43 1.42 7.46 7.45
CA VAL A 43 1.66 8.07 6.13
C VAL A 43 1.33 7.11 5.01
N ALA A 44 1.69 5.83 5.11
CA ALA A 44 1.35 4.82 4.11
C ALA A 44 -0.18 4.65 3.97
N LEU A 45 -0.91 4.64 5.08
CA LEU A 45 -2.38 4.59 5.06
C LEU A 45 -2.98 5.86 4.45
N TYR A 46 -2.41 7.04 4.72
CA TYR A 46 -2.82 8.28 4.08
C TYR A 46 -2.61 8.24 2.56
N TYR A 47 -1.46 7.73 2.11
CA TYR A 47 -1.18 7.54 0.69
C TYR A 47 -2.19 6.59 0.01
N LEU A 48 -2.66 5.56 0.72
CA LEU A 48 -3.73 4.69 0.19
C LEU A 48 -5.06 5.43 0.00
N VAL A 49 -5.38 6.39 0.88
CA VAL A 49 -6.54 7.27 0.68
C VAL A 49 -6.35 8.18 -0.53
N LEU A 50 -5.13 8.72 -0.72
CA LEU A 50 -4.81 9.57 -1.88
C LEU A 50 -4.96 8.84 -3.22
N ILE A 51 -4.56 7.57 -3.30
CA ILE A 51 -4.61 6.82 -4.55
C ILE A 51 -6.01 6.27 -4.83
N MET A 52 -6.87 6.09 -3.82
CA MET A 52 -8.24 5.57 -3.96
C MET A 52 -9.04 6.17 -5.12
N PRO A 53 -9.13 7.50 -5.34
CA PRO A 53 -9.85 8.08 -6.48
C PRO A 53 -9.20 7.79 -7.84
N CYS A 54 -7.91 7.48 -7.87
CA CYS A 54 -7.15 7.18 -9.09
C CYS A 54 -7.24 5.70 -9.50
N VAL A 55 -7.75 4.84 -8.62
CA VAL A 55 -7.93 3.41 -8.91
C VAL A 55 -9.17 3.24 -9.78
N PRO A 56 -9.04 2.66 -10.99
CA PRO A 56 -10.19 2.33 -11.80
C PRO A 56 -11.09 1.35 -11.04
N LYS A 57 -12.35 1.71 -10.84
CA LYS A 57 -13.39 0.78 -10.39
C LYS A 57 -13.64 -0.16 -11.57
N SER A 58 -13.18 -1.40 -11.48
CA SER A 58 -13.40 -2.36 -12.56
C SER A 58 -14.88 -2.72 -12.63
N ASP A 59 -15.65 -1.98 -13.43
CA ASP A 59 -16.89 -2.49 -14.01
C ASP A 59 -16.51 -3.60 -15.00
N PHE A 60 -17.13 -4.77 -14.83
CA PHE A 60 -16.91 -5.98 -15.64
C PHE A 60 -17.41 -5.85 -17.10
N THR A 61 -17.76 -4.66 -17.57
CA THR A 61 -18.27 -4.43 -18.93
C THR A 61 -17.13 -4.18 -19.90
N MET A 62 -16.69 -5.27 -20.55
CA MET A 62 -16.33 -5.33 -21.98
C MET A 62 -15.83 -4.01 -22.62
N GLN A 63 -14.55 -3.68 -22.43
CA GLN A 63 -13.61 -2.99 -23.36
C GLN A 63 -12.51 -2.28 -22.53
N GLN A 64 -11.39 -2.96 -22.25
CA GLN A 64 -10.16 -2.26 -21.90
C GLN A 64 -9.33 -2.08 -23.16
N SER A 65 -9.53 -0.95 -23.85
CA SER A 65 -8.80 -0.59 -25.08
C SER A 65 -7.42 0.05 -24.83
N VAL A 66 -6.86 -0.04 -23.63
CA VAL A 66 -5.50 0.44 -23.35
C VAL A 66 -4.86 -0.44 -22.28
N ASP A 67 -4.10 -1.43 -22.74
CA ASP A 67 -3.51 -2.50 -21.95
C ASP A 67 -2.21 -2.02 -21.29
N SER A 68 -2.28 -0.92 -20.52
CA SER A 68 -1.10 -0.33 -19.88
C SER A 68 -0.75 -1.11 -18.60
N PRO A 69 0.50 -1.62 -18.46
CA PRO A 69 0.96 -2.35 -17.27
C PRO A 69 0.73 -1.58 -15.96
N SER A 70 0.78 -0.25 -16.01
CA SER A 70 0.54 0.65 -14.87
C SER A 70 -0.86 0.48 -14.30
N VAL A 71 -1.88 0.36 -15.16
CA VAL A 71 -3.29 0.26 -14.76
C VAL A 71 -3.58 -1.08 -14.08
N ARG A 72 -2.99 -2.17 -14.58
CA ARG A 72 -3.10 -3.50 -13.94
C ARG A 72 -2.38 -3.55 -12.59
N SER A 73 -1.27 -2.84 -12.42
CA SER A 73 -0.59 -2.73 -11.13
C SER A 73 -1.46 -2.01 -10.08
N LEU A 74 -2.17 -0.95 -10.48
CA LEU A 74 -3.10 -0.22 -9.61
C LEU A 74 -4.32 -1.06 -9.18
N GLN A 75 -4.59 -2.20 -9.82
CA GLN A 75 -5.72 -3.07 -9.46
C GLN A 75 -5.40 -4.07 -8.33
N CYS A 76 -4.15 -4.14 -7.87
CA CYS A 76 -3.74 -5.08 -6.82
C CYS A 76 -3.47 -4.37 -5.49
N GLY A 77 -4.39 -4.49 -4.52
CA GLY A 77 -4.27 -3.85 -3.21
C GLY A 77 -3.01 -4.23 -2.42
N ARG A 78 -2.49 -5.45 -2.59
CA ARG A 78 -1.20 -5.88 -1.99
C ARG A 78 -0.02 -5.07 -2.52
N ARG A 79 0.04 -4.90 -3.84
CA ARG A 79 1.11 -4.15 -4.53
C ARG A 79 1.02 -2.67 -4.19
N MET A 80 -0.19 -2.10 -4.12
CA MET A 80 -0.39 -0.71 -3.76
C MET A 80 -0.12 -0.43 -2.30
N PHE A 81 -0.47 -1.34 -1.39
CA PHE A 81 -0.04 -1.27 0.01
C PHE A 81 1.49 -1.27 0.12
N LEU A 82 2.17 -2.20 -0.57
CA LEU A 82 3.62 -2.24 -0.56
C LEU A 82 4.24 -0.96 -1.13
N ALA A 83 3.74 -0.48 -2.27
CA ALA A 83 4.23 0.75 -2.89
C ALA A 83 4.03 1.97 -1.96
N ALA A 84 2.84 2.13 -1.38
CA ALA A 84 2.55 3.19 -0.41
C ALA A 84 3.49 3.13 0.80
N LEU A 85 3.76 1.92 1.31
CA LEU A 85 4.66 1.70 2.43
C LEU A 85 6.12 2.07 2.09
N ILE A 86 6.62 1.65 0.93
CA ILE A 86 7.98 1.96 0.48
C ILE A 86 8.14 3.49 0.30
N LEU A 87 7.17 4.14 -0.33
CA LEU A 87 7.16 5.59 -0.53
C LEU A 87 7.11 6.35 0.80
N ALA A 88 6.30 5.90 1.75
CA ALA A 88 6.25 6.49 3.09
C ALA A 88 7.60 6.36 3.82
N SER A 89 8.24 5.20 3.73
CA SER A 89 9.60 5.00 4.29
C SER A 89 10.62 5.90 3.61
N LYS A 90 10.56 6.06 2.27
CA LYS A 90 11.46 6.94 1.48
C LYS A 90 11.28 8.41 1.87
N TYR A 91 10.06 8.80 2.19
CA TYR A 91 9.73 10.18 2.53
C TYR A 91 10.17 10.56 3.95
N LEU A 92 10.06 9.62 4.90
CA LEU A 92 10.29 9.90 6.33
C LEU A 92 11.67 9.50 6.85
N GLN A 93 12.39 8.60 6.17
CA GLN A 93 13.61 8.00 6.70
C GLN A 93 14.80 8.30 5.78
N ASP A 94 15.88 8.85 6.34
CA ASP A 94 17.15 9.07 5.63
C ASP A 94 17.80 7.74 5.18
N ARG A 95 17.58 6.68 5.97
CA ARG A 95 18.03 5.32 5.65
C ARG A 95 16.84 4.46 5.26
N ASN A 96 16.64 4.26 3.96
CA ASN A 96 15.64 3.32 3.45
C ASN A 96 16.30 2.09 2.80
N TYR A 97 15.61 0.96 2.90
CA TYR A 97 15.95 -0.28 2.22
C TYR A 97 15.93 -0.11 0.70
N SER A 98 16.91 -0.73 0.03
CA SER A 98 16.94 -0.77 -1.44
C SER A 98 15.80 -1.62 -2.01
N ALA A 99 15.47 -1.41 -3.29
CA ALA A 99 14.48 -2.23 -4.00
C ALA A 99 14.83 -3.73 -3.96
N LYS A 100 16.13 -4.08 -3.89
CA LYS A 100 16.60 -5.47 -3.72
C LYS A 100 16.27 -6.04 -2.35
N ALA A 101 16.34 -5.23 -1.29
CA ALA A 101 15.92 -5.65 0.05
C ALA A 101 14.40 -5.83 0.12
N TRP A 102 13.62 -4.88 -0.42
CA TRP A 102 12.17 -5.02 -0.53
C TRP A 102 11.74 -6.21 -1.38
N SER A 103 12.50 -6.54 -2.42
CA SER A 103 12.30 -7.76 -3.23
C SER A 103 12.42 -9.03 -2.40
N LYS A 104 13.45 -9.12 -1.53
CA LYS A 104 13.60 -10.25 -0.60
C LYS A 104 12.49 -10.33 0.45
N MET A 105 12.03 -9.18 0.95
CA MET A 105 11.00 -9.14 2.00
C MET A 105 9.61 -9.50 1.47
N SER A 106 9.24 -8.99 0.30
CA SER A 106 7.89 -9.12 -0.29
C SER A 106 7.73 -10.31 -1.24
N GLY A 107 8.83 -10.87 -1.74
CA GLY A 107 8.81 -11.91 -2.78
C GLY A 107 8.57 -11.39 -4.20
N LEU A 108 8.42 -10.07 -4.39
CA LEU A 108 8.28 -9.46 -5.71
C LEU A 108 9.64 -9.20 -6.35
N LYS A 109 9.71 -9.19 -7.68
CA LYS A 109 10.94 -8.80 -8.39
C LYS A 109 11.24 -7.32 -8.15
N ALA A 110 12.51 -6.95 -7.99
CA ALA A 110 12.89 -5.54 -7.80
C ALA A 110 12.38 -4.62 -8.93
N ALA A 111 12.37 -5.11 -10.19
CA ALA A 111 11.79 -4.38 -11.32
C ALA A 111 10.30 -4.12 -11.16
N GLU A 112 9.55 -5.08 -10.61
CA GLU A 112 8.12 -4.96 -10.34
C GLU A 112 7.85 -3.96 -9.21
N ILE A 113 8.69 -3.96 -8.16
CA ILE A 113 8.62 -2.96 -7.10
C ILE A 113 8.80 -1.56 -7.68
N ASN A 114 9.86 -1.34 -8.47
CA ASN A 114 10.14 -0.05 -9.09
C ASN A 114 8.99 0.40 -10.02
N LEU A 115 8.40 -0.52 -10.76
CA LEU A 115 7.24 -0.25 -11.61
C LEU A 115 6.04 0.21 -10.78
N ASN A 116 5.73 -0.50 -9.69
CA ASN A 116 4.62 -0.16 -8.81
C ASN A 116 4.84 1.20 -8.11
N GLU A 117 6.07 1.51 -7.70
CA GLU A 117 6.40 2.83 -7.14
C GLU A 117 6.16 3.95 -8.15
N ARG A 118 6.63 3.79 -9.39
CA ARG A 118 6.43 4.77 -10.46
C ARG A 118 4.95 4.95 -10.79
N ALA A 119 4.22 3.85 -10.95
CA ALA A 119 2.78 3.89 -11.21
C ALA A 119 2.01 4.60 -10.08
N PHE A 120 2.40 4.36 -8.83
CA PHE A 120 1.83 5.06 -7.67
C PHE A 120 2.09 6.55 -7.74
N LEU A 121 3.35 6.95 -7.97
CA LEU A 121 3.78 8.35 -8.06
C LEU A 121 3.07 9.10 -9.20
N GLU A 122 2.97 8.47 -10.37
CA GLU A 122 2.23 8.98 -11.53
C GLU A 122 0.75 9.19 -11.18
N ALA A 123 0.12 8.20 -10.54
CA ALA A 123 -1.29 8.28 -10.15
C ALA A 123 -1.58 9.43 -9.17
N VAL A 124 -0.66 9.74 -8.26
CA VAL A 124 -0.80 10.87 -7.32
C VAL A 124 -0.16 12.17 -7.84
N SER A 125 0.26 12.21 -9.11
CA SER A 125 0.95 13.36 -9.72
C SER A 125 2.15 13.84 -8.91
N TRP A 126 2.89 12.93 -8.30
CA TRP A 126 4.06 13.19 -7.43
C TRP A 126 3.77 14.04 -6.18
N LYS A 127 2.48 14.23 -5.83
CA LYS A 127 2.05 15.02 -4.67
C LYS A 127 2.00 14.16 -3.42
N LEU A 128 3.18 13.88 -2.85
CA LEU A 128 3.31 13.13 -1.59
C LEU A 128 3.37 14.03 -0.35
N HIS A 129 3.61 15.33 -0.51
CA HIS A 129 3.73 16.24 0.62
C HIS A 129 2.42 16.34 1.40
N ILE A 130 2.49 16.09 2.70
CA ILE A 130 1.37 16.22 3.63
C ILE A 130 1.66 17.41 4.55
N PRO A 131 0.89 18.51 4.48
CA PRO A 131 1.03 19.62 5.41
C PRO A 131 0.78 19.18 6.86
N ASP A 132 1.47 19.78 7.83
CA ASP A 132 1.40 19.38 9.24
C ASP A 132 -0.03 19.36 9.81
N HIS A 133 -0.85 20.36 9.45
CA HIS A 133 -2.24 20.45 9.92
C HIS A 133 -3.09 19.28 9.41
N LEU A 134 -2.83 18.83 8.17
CA LEU A 134 -3.53 17.71 7.56
C LEU A 134 -3.05 16.39 8.16
N PHE A 135 -1.75 16.26 8.42
CA PHE A 135 -1.18 15.09 9.09
C PHE A 135 -1.69 14.93 10.52
N LYS A 136 -1.80 16.02 11.28
CA LYS A 136 -2.40 16.02 12.63
C LYS A 136 -3.85 15.55 12.61
N ARG A 137 -4.68 16.16 11.74
CA ARG A 137 -6.08 15.77 11.58
C ARG A 137 -6.23 14.30 11.15
N TRP A 138 -5.38 13.84 10.25
CA TRP A 138 -5.35 12.44 9.84
C TRP A 138 -5.02 11.50 11.00
N THR A 139 -4.00 11.86 11.79
CA THR A 139 -3.61 11.10 12.99
C THR A 139 -4.77 10.95 13.97
N ASP A 140 -5.51 12.03 14.23
CA ASP A 140 -6.68 11.99 15.11
C ASP A 140 -7.75 11.03 14.59
N VAL A 141 -8.00 11.02 13.28
CA VAL A 141 -8.93 10.09 12.64
C VAL A 141 -8.46 8.65 12.83
N VAL A 142 -7.20 8.34 12.50
CA VAL A 142 -6.66 6.98 12.61
C VAL A 142 -6.72 6.47 14.06
N LEU A 143 -6.37 7.32 15.03
CA LEU A 143 -6.42 6.97 16.45
C LEU A 143 -7.84 6.64 16.92
N ARG A 144 -8.85 7.43 16.50
CA ARG A 144 -10.26 7.16 16.82
C ARG A 144 -10.76 5.82 16.30
N TYR A 145 -10.25 5.38 15.14
CA TYR A 145 -10.65 4.12 14.51
C TYR A 145 -9.72 2.94 14.80
N THR A 146 -8.73 3.11 15.68
CA THR A 146 -7.87 2.02 16.15
C THR A 146 -8.37 1.55 17.53
N PRO A 147 -9.18 0.48 17.61
CA PRO A 147 -9.60 -0.06 18.90
C PRO A 147 -8.37 -0.66 19.61
N GLY A 148 -7.86 -0.01 20.67
CA GLY A 148 -6.79 -0.60 21.49
C GLY A 148 -5.88 0.32 22.31
N GLN A 149 -6.00 1.64 22.31
CA GLN A 149 -5.25 2.46 23.27
C GLN A 149 -6.02 2.62 24.58
N THR A 150 -6.16 1.54 25.35
CA THR A 150 -6.32 1.70 26.81
C THR A 150 -5.01 2.25 27.35
N PRO A 151 -5.00 3.43 28.01
CA PRO A 151 -3.78 3.95 28.63
C PRO A 151 -3.31 2.96 29.71
N PRO A 152 -1.99 2.77 29.91
CA PRO A 152 -1.51 2.07 31.09
C PRO A 152 -2.02 2.83 32.33
N SER A 153 -2.76 2.12 33.18
CA SER A 153 -3.19 2.59 34.50
C SER A 153 -2.02 2.66 35.46
#